data_AF-A0A0P0Y8I5-F1
#
_entry.id   AF-A0A0P0Y8I5-F1
#
_cell.length_a   1.000
_cell.length_b   1.000
_cell.length_c   1.000
_cell.angle_alpha   90.00
_cell.angle_beta   90.00
_cell.angle_gamma   90.00
#
_symmetry.space_group_name_H-M   'P 1'
#
loop_
_entity.id
_entity.type
_entity.pdbx_description
1 polymer ?
#
loop_
_entity_poly.entity_id
_entity_poly.type
_entity_poly.pdbx_seq_one_letter_code
_entity_poly.pdbx_strand_id
1 'polypeptide(L)'
;VAYDKTKELAKELQSISCGDLDIEGLTESIFVSHKDEYTEFEQASLRQQYQSKMAELRAEAKQQSESTGTIGRSNGAAVTTSLQQQISVTVVTEFVRWNEEAISRCTLLFSQPATVAANVRSIFACLLDQVSQYLTEGLDHARESLNHAATQRDRYVIGTSVSRRVATAAANAAEAAAAAGESSFRSFMIAVQRCASSVAILQQYFSNTISRLLLPVDGAHPSACEDMGSAVSVVEAAAHKGLLQCIDTVMSEVERLLSSEQKATDYRTPDDGAAPDHRPTNACIRIVAYLSRVLEVAFSALEGLNKQSFLTELGNRLHKGLLNHWQKFTFSPSGGLRLKRDITEYGEFVRSFNAPSIDEKFELLGIMANVFIVAPESLASLFEGTPSIRKDALRFIQLRDDYKTAKIASMLNSIMAE
;
A
#
# COMPACT_ATOMS: atom_id res chain seq x y z
N VAL A 1 -35.91 -22.67 -13.75
CA VAL A 1 -37.25 -22.53 -14.40
C VAL A 1 -37.91 -23.87 -14.65
N ALA A 2 -37.33 -24.77 -15.46
CA ALA A 2 -37.95 -26.07 -15.75
C ALA A 2 -38.25 -26.89 -14.49
N TYR A 3 -37.22 -27.12 -13.65
CA TYR A 3 -37.37 -27.85 -12.38
C TYR A 3 -38.42 -27.24 -11.43
N ASP A 4 -38.43 -25.91 -11.30
CA ASP A 4 -39.36 -25.19 -10.43
C ASP A 4 -40.81 -25.37 -10.88
N LYS A 5 -41.07 -25.16 -12.18
CA LYS A 5 -42.40 -25.40 -12.77
C LYS A 5 -42.82 -26.86 -12.68
N THR A 6 -41.89 -27.81 -12.78
CA THR A 6 -42.20 -29.22 -12.55
C THR A 6 -42.57 -29.48 -11.09
N LYS A 7 -41.90 -28.83 -10.13
CA LYS A 7 -42.28 -28.89 -8.70
C LYS A 7 -43.64 -28.26 -8.42
N GLU A 8 -43.98 -27.14 -9.06
CA GLU A 8 -45.32 -26.53 -8.96
C GLU A 8 -46.39 -27.47 -9.51
N LEU A 9 -46.18 -28.02 -10.71
CA LEU A 9 -47.08 -29.00 -11.30
C LEU A 9 -47.21 -30.25 -10.43
N ALA A 10 -46.12 -30.73 -9.84
CA ALA A 10 -46.13 -31.87 -8.94
C ALA A 10 -47.03 -31.62 -7.71
N LYS A 11 -46.96 -30.42 -7.12
CA LYS A 11 -47.85 -30.01 -6.00
C LYS A 11 -49.30 -29.92 -6.43
N GLU A 12 -49.58 -29.37 -7.61
CA GLU A 12 -50.94 -29.31 -8.16
C GLU A 12 -51.51 -30.71 -8.38
N LEU A 13 -50.73 -31.64 -8.95
CA LEU A 13 -51.14 -33.02 -9.15
C LEU A 13 -51.38 -33.75 -7.83
N GLN A 14 -50.53 -33.54 -6.82
CA GLN A 14 -50.75 -34.08 -5.48
C GLN A 14 -52.07 -33.59 -4.85
N SER A 15 -52.46 -32.33 -5.11
CA SER A 15 -53.71 -31.76 -4.59
C SER A 15 -54.98 -32.41 -5.16
N ILE A 16 -54.87 -33.05 -6.33
CA ILE A 16 -56.00 -33.69 -7.04
C ILE A 16 -56.20 -35.16 -6.57
N SER A 17 -55.43 -35.62 -5.58
CA SER A 17 -55.49 -36.99 -5.02
C SER A 17 -55.31 -38.06 -6.10
N CYS A 18 -54.16 -38.02 -6.79
CA CYS A 18 -53.76 -39.01 -7.80
C CYS A 18 -53.37 -40.40 -7.22
N GLY A 19 -54.03 -40.87 -6.15
CA GLY A 19 -53.77 -42.19 -5.54
C GLY A 19 -52.33 -42.36 -5.02
N ASP A 20 -51.78 -43.57 -5.14
CA ASP A 20 -50.42 -43.95 -4.67
C ASP A 20 -49.29 -43.55 -5.64
N LEU A 21 -49.54 -42.62 -6.57
CA LEU A 21 -48.54 -42.24 -7.57
C LEU A 21 -47.42 -41.40 -6.91
N ASP A 22 -46.19 -41.91 -6.94
CA ASP A 22 -45.01 -41.19 -6.42
C ASP A 22 -44.57 -40.08 -7.41
N ILE A 23 -45.30 -38.98 -7.38
CA ILE A 23 -45.04 -37.79 -8.21
C ILE A 23 -43.67 -37.17 -7.88
N GLU A 24 -43.22 -37.27 -6.62
CA GLU A 24 -41.93 -36.75 -6.20
C GLU A 24 -40.78 -37.59 -6.78
N GLY A 25 -40.87 -38.92 -6.68
CA GLY A 25 -39.91 -39.83 -7.31
C GLY A 25 -39.86 -39.71 -8.84
N LEU A 26 -41.00 -39.51 -9.50
CA LEU A 26 -41.04 -39.24 -10.94
C LEU A 26 -40.36 -37.92 -11.31
N THR A 27 -40.58 -36.87 -10.50
CA THR A 27 -39.91 -35.58 -10.68
C THR A 27 -38.40 -35.74 -10.51
N GLU A 28 -37.95 -36.43 -9.48
CA GLU A 28 -36.52 -36.69 -9.24
C GLU A 28 -35.88 -37.52 -10.36
N SER A 29 -36.57 -38.54 -10.87
CA SER A 29 -36.09 -39.39 -11.97
C SER A 29 -35.81 -38.60 -13.26
N ILE A 30 -36.63 -37.57 -13.56
CA ILE A 30 -36.44 -36.71 -14.75
C ILE A 30 -35.16 -35.86 -14.63
N PHE A 31 -34.78 -35.48 -13.42
CA PHE A 31 -33.70 -34.51 -13.19
C PHE A 31 -32.41 -35.09 -12.60
N VAL A 32 -32.37 -36.38 -12.24
CA VAL A 32 -31.23 -36.99 -11.55
C VAL A 32 -29.90 -36.81 -12.30
N SER A 33 -29.86 -37.11 -13.60
CA SER A 33 -28.64 -36.94 -14.41
C SER A 33 -28.18 -35.49 -14.49
N HIS A 34 -29.12 -34.55 -14.55
CA HIS A 34 -28.82 -33.12 -14.56
C HIS A 34 -28.33 -32.61 -13.20
N LYS A 35 -28.76 -33.23 -12.10
CA LYS A 35 -28.30 -32.92 -10.75
C LYS A 35 -26.89 -33.44 -10.49
N ASP A 36 -26.53 -34.59 -11.06
CA ASP A 36 -25.19 -35.18 -10.90
C ASP A 36 -24.09 -34.29 -11.50
N GLU A 37 -24.34 -33.67 -12.67
CA GLU A 37 -23.38 -32.80 -13.36
C GLU A 37 -23.55 -31.30 -12.99
N TYR A 38 -24.52 -30.97 -12.14
CA TYR A 38 -24.94 -29.58 -11.87
C TYR A 38 -23.78 -28.67 -11.46
N THR A 39 -22.98 -29.12 -10.49
CA THR A 39 -21.94 -28.28 -9.87
C THR A 39 -20.85 -27.91 -10.86
N GLU A 40 -20.50 -28.81 -11.77
CA GLU A 40 -19.52 -28.55 -12.83
C GLU A 40 -20.03 -27.50 -13.83
N PHE A 41 -21.28 -27.62 -14.28
CA PHE A 41 -21.90 -26.66 -15.18
C PHE A 41 -22.09 -25.28 -14.52
N GLU A 42 -22.47 -25.24 -13.24
CA GLU A 42 -22.65 -24.00 -12.51
C GLU A 42 -21.31 -23.26 -12.35
N GLN A 43 -20.22 -23.97 -12.01
CA GLN A 43 -18.88 -23.39 -11.98
C GLN A 43 -18.42 -22.91 -13.36
N ALA A 44 -18.66 -23.70 -14.42
CA ALA A 44 -18.30 -23.31 -15.79
C ALA A 44 -19.03 -22.03 -16.22
N SER A 45 -20.33 -21.92 -15.89
CA SER A 45 -21.14 -20.73 -16.14
C SER A 45 -20.58 -19.50 -15.42
N LEU A 46 -20.26 -19.61 -14.13
CA LEU A 46 -19.67 -18.51 -13.36
C LEU A 46 -18.31 -18.08 -13.93
N ARG A 47 -17.46 -19.03 -14.32
CA ARG A 47 -16.16 -18.73 -14.96
C ARG A 47 -16.35 -18.02 -16.30
N GLN A 48 -17.35 -18.42 -17.10
CA GLN A 48 -17.66 -17.76 -18.36
C GLN A 48 -18.14 -16.31 -18.16
N GLN A 49 -19.01 -16.07 -17.17
CA GLN A 49 -19.46 -14.71 -16.83
C GLN A 49 -18.30 -13.82 -16.40
N TYR A 50 -17.40 -14.34 -15.55
CA TYR A 50 -16.18 -13.66 -15.18
C TYR A 50 -15.31 -13.32 -16.39
N GLN A 51 -15.01 -14.29 -17.25
CA GLN A 51 -14.19 -14.07 -18.46
C GLN A 51 -14.81 -13.01 -19.38
N SER A 52 -16.13 -13.06 -19.59
CA SER A 52 -16.86 -12.08 -20.39
C SER A 52 -16.73 -10.68 -19.80
N LYS A 53 -16.92 -10.53 -18.49
CA LYS A 53 -16.80 -9.23 -17.83
C LYS A 53 -15.37 -8.70 -17.86
N MET A 54 -14.37 -9.56 -17.68
CA MET A 54 -12.97 -9.13 -17.81
C MET A 54 -12.62 -8.73 -19.24
N ALA A 55 -13.23 -9.36 -20.26
CA ALA A 55 -13.07 -8.93 -21.65
C ALA A 55 -13.74 -7.58 -21.93
N GLU A 56 -14.95 -7.35 -21.38
CA GLU A 56 -15.67 -6.08 -21.43
C GLU A 56 -14.84 -4.94 -20.83
N LEU A 57 -14.36 -5.08 -19.59
CA LEU A 57 -13.53 -4.05 -18.94
C LEU A 57 -12.24 -3.75 -19.74
N ARG A 58 -11.61 -4.77 -20.34
CA ARG A 58 -10.42 -4.57 -21.19
C ARG A 58 -10.76 -3.85 -22.50
N ALA A 59 -11.94 -4.07 -23.06
CA ALA A 59 -12.40 -3.38 -24.26
C ALA A 59 -12.73 -1.91 -23.97
N GLU A 60 -13.41 -1.62 -22.85
CA GLU A 60 -13.71 -0.26 -22.39
C GLU A 60 -12.43 0.56 -22.16
N ALA A 61 -11.43 -0.05 -21.52
CA ALA A 61 -10.14 0.60 -21.29
C ALA A 61 -9.42 0.97 -22.61
N LYS A 62 -9.52 0.12 -23.66
CA LYS A 62 -8.93 0.39 -24.97
C LYS A 62 -9.64 1.54 -25.71
N GLN A 63 -10.97 1.52 -25.74
CA GLN A 63 -11.77 2.55 -26.43
C GLN A 63 -11.58 3.96 -25.82
N GLN A 64 -11.42 4.05 -24.50
CA GLN A 64 -11.15 5.32 -23.82
C GLN A 64 -9.72 5.83 -24.05
N SER A 65 -8.74 4.91 -24.22
CA SER A 65 -7.39 5.28 -24.62
C SER A 65 -7.33 5.86 -26.04
N GLU A 66 -8.13 5.34 -26.97
CA GLU A 66 -8.15 5.81 -28.36
C GLU A 66 -8.86 7.16 -28.52
N SER A 67 -9.96 7.40 -27.78
CA SER A 67 -10.69 8.67 -27.84
C SER A 67 -9.90 9.86 -27.26
N THR A 68 -9.06 9.62 -26.25
CA THR A 68 -8.20 10.65 -25.64
C THR A 68 -6.99 11.01 -26.51
N GLY A 69 -6.63 10.16 -27.48
CA GLY A 69 -5.45 10.32 -28.36
C GLY A 69 -5.56 11.42 -29.43
N THR A 70 -6.70 12.10 -29.57
CA THR A 70 -6.95 13.03 -30.69
C THR A 70 -6.72 14.52 -30.34
N ILE A 71 -6.44 14.87 -29.08
CA ILE A 71 -6.22 16.26 -28.66
C ILE A 71 -4.85 16.44 -27.99
N GLY A 72 -3.85 16.84 -28.79
CA GLY A 72 -2.67 17.59 -28.33
C GLY A 72 -1.56 16.79 -27.62
N ARG A 73 -0.37 16.72 -28.24
CA ARG A 73 0.89 16.29 -27.61
C ARG A 73 1.20 17.17 -26.39
N SER A 74 0.84 16.73 -25.20
CA SER A 74 1.37 17.23 -23.94
C SER A 74 1.50 16.07 -22.95
N ASN A 75 2.53 16.12 -22.10
CA ASN A 75 3.07 15.03 -21.26
C ASN A 75 2.13 14.49 -20.15
N GLY A 76 0.80 14.56 -20.31
CA GLY A 76 -0.21 14.08 -19.37
C GLY A 76 -0.76 12.66 -19.65
N ALA A 77 -0.40 12.05 -20.79
CA ALA A 77 -1.03 10.81 -21.27
C ALA A 77 -0.82 9.57 -20.36
N ALA A 78 0.24 9.53 -19.56
CA ALA A 78 0.51 8.44 -18.61
C ALA A 78 -0.30 8.54 -17.31
N VAL A 79 -0.65 9.77 -16.89
CA VAL A 79 -1.42 10.02 -15.66
C VAL A 79 -2.88 9.64 -15.88
N THR A 80 -3.43 9.92 -17.06
CA THR A 80 -4.81 9.60 -17.41
C THR A 80 -5.05 8.10 -17.59
N THR A 81 -4.11 7.36 -18.19
CA THR A 81 -4.25 5.91 -18.40
C THR A 81 -4.27 5.10 -17.10
N SER A 82 -3.53 5.51 -16.06
CA SER A 82 -3.49 4.76 -14.77
C SER A 82 -4.76 4.88 -13.92
N LEU A 83 -5.57 5.92 -14.12
CA LEU A 83 -6.84 6.10 -13.41
C LEU A 83 -7.95 5.18 -13.97
N GLN A 84 -7.76 4.64 -15.17
CA GLN A 84 -8.84 4.06 -15.99
C GLN A 84 -8.89 2.53 -15.95
N GLN A 85 -7.84 1.85 -15.47
CA GLN A 85 -7.82 0.40 -15.17
C GLN A 85 -7.84 0.13 -13.66
N GLN A 86 -8.39 1.05 -12.87
CA GLN A 86 -8.48 0.88 -11.43
C GLN A 86 -9.53 -0.16 -11.06
N ILE A 87 -9.24 -0.91 -9.99
CA ILE A 87 -10.18 -1.83 -9.33
C ILE A 87 -11.51 -1.12 -9.12
N SER A 88 -12.64 -1.76 -9.41
CA SER A 88 -13.97 -1.23 -9.12
C SER A 88 -14.70 -2.15 -8.15
N VAL A 89 -15.23 -1.55 -7.08
CA VAL A 89 -16.03 -2.25 -6.09
C VAL A 89 -17.32 -2.80 -6.71
N THR A 90 -17.86 -2.12 -7.72
CA THR A 90 -19.09 -2.55 -8.40
C THR A 90 -18.92 -3.87 -9.16
N VAL A 91 -17.73 -4.13 -9.69
CA VAL A 91 -17.40 -5.39 -10.39
C VAL A 91 -17.44 -6.56 -9.40
N VAL A 92 -16.92 -6.37 -8.20
CA VAL A 92 -17.00 -7.39 -7.13
C VAL A 92 -18.44 -7.60 -6.67
N THR A 93 -19.25 -6.54 -6.59
CA THR A 93 -20.69 -6.66 -6.34
C THR A 93 -21.40 -7.47 -7.42
N GLU A 94 -21.04 -7.30 -8.71
CA GLU A 94 -21.58 -8.12 -9.80
C GLU A 94 -21.20 -9.60 -9.63
N PHE A 95 -19.95 -9.91 -9.24
CA PHE A 95 -19.52 -11.29 -8.99
C PHE A 95 -20.32 -11.92 -7.84
N VAL A 96 -20.52 -11.19 -6.75
CA VAL A 96 -21.34 -11.64 -5.61
C VAL A 96 -22.78 -11.88 -6.05
N ARG A 97 -23.35 -11.00 -6.88
CA ARG A 97 -24.71 -11.16 -7.41
C ARG A 97 -24.86 -12.43 -8.24
N TRP A 98 -23.89 -12.74 -9.11
CA TRP A 98 -23.91 -14.00 -9.87
C TRP A 98 -23.81 -15.21 -8.95
N ASN A 99 -23.00 -15.12 -7.89
CA ASN A 99 -22.90 -16.17 -6.88
C ASN A 99 -24.23 -16.34 -6.13
N GLU A 100 -24.88 -15.27 -5.70
CA GLU A 100 -26.20 -15.28 -5.06
C GLU A 100 -27.25 -16.00 -5.92
N GLU A 101 -27.28 -15.70 -7.21
CA GLU A 101 -28.18 -16.38 -8.14
C GLU A 101 -27.85 -17.88 -8.27
N ALA A 102 -26.57 -18.25 -8.28
CA ALA A 102 -26.13 -19.65 -8.30
C ALA A 102 -26.51 -20.40 -7.01
N ILE A 103 -26.32 -19.76 -5.84
CA ILE A 103 -26.74 -20.31 -4.55
C ILE A 103 -28.27 -20.47 -4.50
N SER A 104 -29.04 -19.51 -5.03
CA SER A 104 -30.51 -19.62 -5.14
C SER A 104 -30.92 -20.83 -5.99
N ARG A 105 -30.27 -21.04 -7.15
CA ARG A 105 -30.50 -22.25 -7.97
C ARG A 105 -30.15 -23.53 -7.22
N CYS A 106 -29.01 -23.57 -6.54
CA CYS A 106 -28.56 -24.73 -5.78
C CYS A 106 -29.56 -25.10 -4.66
N THR A 107 -29.99 -24.12 -3.86
CA THR A 107 -30.95 -24.37 -2.75
C THR A 107 -32.35 -24.75 -3.23
N LEU A 108 -32.70 -24.40 -4.48
CA LEU A 108 -33.94 -24.86 -5.10
C LEU A 108 -33.87 -26.33 -5.54
N LEU A 109 -32.73 -26.72 -6.14
CA LEU A 109 -32.51 -28.04 -6.74
C LEU A 109 -32.26 -29.14 -5.69
N PHE A 110 -31.56 -28.79 -4.60
CA PHE A 110 -31.11 -29.74 -3.59
C PHE A 110 -31.73 -29.44 -2.23
N SER A 111 -32.28 -30.47 -1.59
CA SER A 111 -32.88 -30.38 -0.25
C SER A 111 -32.00 -30.99 0.85
N GLN A 112 -31.07 -31.88 0.48
CA GLN A 112 -30.21 -32.56 1.46
C GLN A 112 -29.09 -31.61 1.96
N PRO A 113 -28.96 -31.38 3.28
CA PRO A 113 -27.98 -30.44 3.83
C PRO A 113 -26.54 -30.73 3.41
N ALA A 114 -26.13 -32.00 3.35
CA ALA A 114 -24.79 -32.41 2.93
C ALA A 114 -24.48 -31.99 1.48
N THR A 115 -25.40 -32.27 0.55
CA THR A 115 -25.26 -31.92 -0.87
C THR A 115 -25.29 -30.41 -1.08
N VAL A 116 -26.21 -29.70 -0.40
CA VAL A 116 -26.28 -28.24 -0.45
C VAL A 116 -24.97 -27.63 0.03
N ALA A 117 -24.44 -28.05 1.18
CA ALA A 117 -23.19 -27.53 1.70
C ALA A 117 -22.01 -27.77 0.73
N ALA A 118 -21.89 -28.97 0.17
CA ALA A 118 -20.83 -29.29 -0.79
C ALA A 118 -20.89 -28.42 -2.06
N ASN A 119 -22.09 -28.22 -2.60
CA ASN A 119 -22.31 -27.41 -3.80
C ASN A 119 -22.11 -25.92 -3.51
N VAL A 120 -22.66 -25.41 -2.40
CA VAL A 120 -22.49 -24.02 -1.94
C VAL A 120 -21.01 -23.70 -1.77
N ARG A 121 -20.23 -24.59 -1.15
CA ARG A 121 -18.78 -24.42 -1.03
C ARG A 121 -18.09 -24.35 -2.37
N SER A 122 -18.43 -25.25 -3.29
CA SER A 122 -17.84 -25.29 -4.63
C SER A 122 -18.16 -24.03 -5.45
N ILE A 123 -19.39 -23.51 -5.31
CA ILE A 123 -19.85 -22.26 -5.92
C ILE A 123 -19.14 -21.05 -5.29
N PHE A 124 -19.05 -21.01 -3.96
CA PHE A 124 -18.37 -19.93 -3.23
C PHE A 124 -16.86 -19.89 -3.52
N ALA A 125 -16.20 -21.05 -3.62
CA ALA A 125 -14.79 -21.15 -4.01
C ALA A 125 -14.51 -20.53 -5.39
N CYS A 126 -15.46 -20.65 -6.33
CA CYS A 126 -15.36 -19.96 -7.63
C CYS A 126 -15.39 -18.44 -7.48
N LEU A 127 -16.24 -17.89 -6.60
CA LEU A 127 -16.25 -16.46 -6.30
C LEU A 127 -14.95 -16.00 -5.64
N LEU A 128 -14.44 -16.77 -4.68
CA LEU A 128 -13.17 -16.48 -4.00
C LEU A 128 -12.01 -16.38 -5.00
N ASP A 129 -11.92 -17.33 -5.93
CA ASP A 129 -10.91 -17.35 -6.99
C ASP A 129 -11.02 -16.11 -7.91
N GLN A 130 -12.23 -15.80 -8.38
CA GLN A 130 -12.50 -14.65 -9.25
C GLN A 130 -12.18 -13.31 -8.59
N VAL A 131 -12.58 -13.12 -7.32
CA VAL A 131 -12.28 -11.91 -6.56
C VAL A 131 -10.79 -11.81 -6.29
N SER A 132 -10.13 -12.89 -5.88
CA SER A 132 -8.70 -12.91 -5.62
C SER A 132 -7.89 -12.55 -6.88
N GLN A 133 -8.21 -13.16 -8.02
CA GLN A 133 -7.58 -12.84 -9.31
C GLN A 133 -7.80 -11.38 -9.70
N TYR A 134 -9.05 -10.90 -9.68
CA TYR A 134 -9.39 -9.53 -10.08
C TYR A 134 -8.65 -8.48 -9.23
N LEU A 135 -8.65 -8.64 -7.90
CA LEU A 135 -8.00 -7.70 -6.99
C LEU A 135 -6.48 -7.75 -7.11
N THR A 136 -5.90 -8.95 -7.26
CA THR A 136 -4.45 -9.12 -7.42
C THR A 136 -3.95 -8.50 -8.71
N GLU A 137 -4.61 -8.79 -9.85
CA GLU A 137 -4.27 -8.19 -11.14
C GLU A 137 -4.40 -6.65 -11.11
N GLY A 138 -5.46 -6.13 -10.49
CA GLY A 138 -5.67 -4.70 -10.36
C GLY A 138 -4.60 -4.01 -9.50
N LEU A 139 -4.16 -4.64 -8.41
CA LEU A 139 -3.06 -4.13 -7.57
C LEU A 139 -1.73 -4.18 -8.30
N ASP A 140 -1.44 -5.26 -9.01
CA ASP A 140 -0.20 -5.39 -9.79
C ASP A 140 -0.14 -4.37 -10.93
N HIS A 141 -1.26 -4.11 -11.60
CA HIS A 141 -1.32 -3.06 -12.62
C HIS A 141 -1.11 -1.66 -12.02
N ALA A 142 -1.73 -1.35 -10.89
CA ALA A 142 -1.48 -0.09 -10.18
C ALA A 142 0.02 0.03 -9.77
N ARG A 143 0.63 -1.09 -9.38
CA ARG A 143 2.05 -1.18 -9.03
C ARG A 143 2.99 -1.02 -10.23
N GLU A 144 2.57 -1.40 -11.44
CA GLU A 144 3.35 -1.13 -12.66
C GLU A 144 3.57 0.37 -12.87
N SER A 145 2.60 1.22 -12.54
CA SER A 145 2.76 2.69 -12.62
C SER A 145 3.88 3.19 -11.70
N LEU A 146 3.98 2.63 -10.48
CA LEU A 146 5.09 2.92 -9.56
C LEU A 146 6.45 2.47 -10.14
N ASN A 147 6.51 1.30 -10.78
CA ASN A 147 7.73 0.80 -11.44
C ASN A 147 8.18 1.72 -12.60
N HIS A 148 7.23 2.19 -13.40
CA HIS A 148 7.52 3.11 -14.50
C HIS A 148 8.05 4.45 -13.97
N ALA A 149 7.42 5.01 -12.93
CA ALA A 149 7.89 6.24 -12.29
C ALA A 149 9.29 6.09 -11.69
N ALA A 150 9.58 4.95 -11.03
CA ALA A 150 10.90 4.64 -10.51
C ALA A 150 11.96 4.56 -11.64
N THR A 151 11.64 3.86 -12.73
CA THR A 151 12.53 3.75 -13.90
C THR A 151 12.82 5.11 -14.54
N GLN A 152 11.82 5.99 -14.61
CA GLN A 152 12.00 7.34 -15.12
C GLN A 152 12.96 8.14 -14.23
N ARG A 153 12.81 8.05 -12.90
CA ARG A 153 13.71 8.70 -11.95
C ARG A 153 15.16 8.24 -12.13
N ASP A 154 15.40 6.93 -12.21
CA ASP A 154 16.76 6.36 -12.30
C ASP A 154 17.51 6.84 -13.56
N ARG A 155 16.81 7.09 -14.66
CA ARG A 155 17.40 7.66 -15.89
C ARG A 155 17.98 9.05 -15.69
N TYR A 156 17.42 9.86 -14.78
CA TYR A 156 17.83 11.24 -14.56
C TYR A 156 18.78 11.40 -13.36
N VAL A 157 19.10 10.31 -12.65
CA VAL A 157 20.08 10.28 -11.56
C VAL A 157 21.54 10.20 -12.08
N ILE A 158 21.77 9.85 -13.35
CA ILE A 158 23.11 9.62 -13.92
C ILE A 158 23.71 10.91 -14.53
N GLY A 159 24.83 11.39 -13.95
CA GLY A 159 25.93 12.02 -14.71
C GLY A 159 26.21 13.52 -14.46
N THR A 160 27.08 13.81 -13.49
CA THR A 160 27.61 15.12 -13.08
C THR A 160 28.66 15.75 -14.03
N SER A 161 28.42 15.78 -15.34
CA SER A 161 29.27 16.56 -16.25
C SER A 161 28.54 17.01 -17.50
N VAL A 162 27.60 17.96 -17.36
CA VAL A 162 26.88 18.48 -18.52
C VAL A 162 26.66 19.99 -18.47
N SER A 163 26.68 20.61 -19.65
CA SER A 163 26.46 22.05 -19.88
C SER A 163 25.26 22.59 -19.09
N ARG A 164 25.30 23.89 -18.73
CA ARG A 164 24.25 24.57 -17.93
C ARG A 164 22.83 24.33 -18.47
N ARG A 165 22.65 24.24 -19.79
CA ARG A 165 21.33 23.94 -20.40
C ARG A 165 20.85 22.51 -20.14
N VAL A 166 21.77 21.55 -20.09
CA VAL A 166 21.45 20.15 -19.80
C VAL A 166 21.17 19.94 -18.31
N ALA A 167 21.83 20.70 -17.43
CA ALA A 167 21.51 20.69 -16.00
C ALA A 167 20.07 21.16 -15.71
N THR A 168 19.62 22.25 -16.36
CA THR A 168 18.23 22.72 -16.22
C THR A 168 17.22 21.71 -16.79
N ALA A 169 17.52 21.10 -17.93
CA ALA A 169 16.67 20.06 -18.52
C ALA A 169 16.58 18.82 -17.62
N ALA A 170 17.71 18.39 -17.03
CA ALA A 170 17.76 17.27 -16.10
C ALA A 170 16.97 17.56 -14.81
N ALA A 171 17.08 18.77 -14.26
CA ALA A 171 16.31 19.19 -13.09
C ALA A 171 14.79 19.17 -13.37
N ASN A 172 14.37 19.70 -14.52
CA ASN A 172 12.96 19.66 -14.94
C ASN A 172 12.47 18.22 -15.14
N ALA A 173 13.30 17.34 -15.71
CA ALA A 173 12.96 15.93 -15.90
C ALA A 173 12.85 15.17 -14.57
N ALA A 174 13.73 15.47 -13.61
CA ALA A 174 13.67 14.91 -12.26
C ALA A 174 12.40 15.36 -11.51
N GLU A 175 11.99 16.62 -11.66
CA GLU A 175 10.74 17.13 -11.08
C GLU A 175 9.50 16.47 -11.72
N ALA A 176 9.52 16.26 -13.04
CA ALA A 176 8.46 15.53 -13.74
C ALA A 176 8.37 14.06 -13.28
N ALA A 177 9.52 13.40 -13.07
CA ALA A 177 9.56 12.04 -12.53
C ALA A 177 9.04 11.97 -11.09
N ALA A 178 9.35 12.97 -10.26
CA ALA A 178 8.82 13.09 -8.90
C ALA A 178 7.28 13.24 -8.90
N ALA A 179 6.74 14.10 -9.76
CA ALA A 179 5.30 14.29 -9.92
C ALA A 179 4.60 13.00 -10.42
N ALA A 180 5.22 12.27 -11.35
CA ALA A 180 4.72 10.96 -11.79
C ALA A 180 4.73 9.93 -10.66
N GLY A 181 5.76 9.94 -9.80
CA GLY A 181 5.83 9.12 -8.59
C GLY A 181 4.71 9.44 -7.60
N GLU A 182 4.46 10.72 -7.34
CA GLU A 182 3.36 11.17 -6.45
C GLU A 182 1.98 10.76 -7.00
N SER A 183 1.77 10.91 -8.32
CA SER A 183 0.54 10.44 -8.97
C SER A 183 0.36 8.92 -8.86
N SER A 184 1.43 8.16 -9.10
CA SER A 184 1.40 6.70 -9.04
C SER A 184 1.15 6.19 -7.61
N PHE A 185 1.75 6.85 -6.61
CA PHE A 185 1.47 6.60 -5.19
C PHE A 185 -0.01 6.80 -4.88
N ARG A 186 -0.60 7.91 -5.32
CA ARG A 186 -2.03 8.21 -5.13
C ARG A 186 -2.91 7.14 -5.77
N SER A 187 -2.64 6.77 -7.03
CA SER A 187 -3.38 5.72 -7.73
C SER A 187 -3.31 4.38 -6.99
N PHE A 188 -2.14 4.00 -6.49
CA PHE A 188 -1.97 2.76 -5.73
C PHE A 188 -2.73 2.78 -4.40
N MET A 189 -2.69 3.88 -3.64
CA MET A 189 -3.45 4.02 -2.39
C MET A 189 -4.95 3.88 -2.62
N ILE A 190 -5.48 4.47 -3.70
CA ILE A 190 -6.89 4.30 -4.09
C ILE A 190 -7.20 2.83 -4.42
N ALA A 191 -6.30 2.13 -5.12
CA ALA A 191 -6.48 0.70 -5.41
C ALA A 191 -6.56 -0.14 -4.12
N VAL A 192 -5.67 0.12 -3.15
CA VAL A 192 -5.70 -0.55 -1.83
C VAL A 192 -7.02 -0.29 -1.10
N GLN A 193 -7.51 0.94 -1.10
CA GLN A 193 -8.80 1.28 -0.48
C GLN A 193 -9.96 0.48 -1.12
N ARG A 194 -9.98 0.38 -2.46
CA ARG A 194 -11.02 -0.37 -3.17
C ARG A 194 -10.90 -1.88 -2.97
N CYS A 195 -9.69 -2.43 -2.80
CA CYS A 195 -9.49 -3.80 -2.36
C CYS A 195 -10.11 -4.04 -0.99
N ALA A 196 -9.85 -3.16 -0.02
CA ALA A 196 -10.40 -3.30 1.33
C ALA A 196 -11.93 -3.31 1.32
N SER A 197 -12.56 -2.40 0.57
CA SER A 197 -14.03 -2.39 0.39
C SER A 197 -14.55 -3.66 -0.28
N SER A 198 -13.83 -4.18 -1.28
CA SER A 198 -14.20 -5.41 -2.00
C SER A 198 -14.13 -6.65 -1.10
N VAL A 199 -13.08 -6.76 -0.28
CA VAL A 199 -12.95 -7.83 0.71
C VAL A 199 -14.04 -7.73 1.78
N ALA A 200 -14.40 -6.51 2.20
CA ALA A 200 -15.50 -6.31 3.15
C ALA A 200 -16.85 -6.78 2.58
N ILE A 201 -17.14 -6.53 1.31
CA ILE A 201 -18.34 -7.04 0.63
C ILE A 201 -18.35 -8.57 0.64
N LEU A 202 -17.22 -9.20 0.30
CA LEU A 202 -17.08 -10.65 0.29
C LEU A 202 -17.30 -11.26 1.68
N GLN A 203 -16.70 -10.67 2.71
CA GLN A 203 -16.87 -11.11 4.11
C GLN A 203 -18.33 -10.95 4.58
N GLN A 204 -18.97 -9.84 4.22
CA GLN A 204 -20.38 -9.59 4.54
C GLN A 204 -21.30 -10.60 3.85
N TYR A 205 -21.04 -10.91 2.57
CA TYR A 205 -21.77 -11.94 1.83
C TYR A 205 -21.59 -13.32 2.46
N PHE A 206 -20.36 -13.69 2.85
CA PHE A 206 -20.08 -14.94 3.55
C PHE A 206 -20.88 -15.04 4.85
N SER A 207 -20.80 -14.01 5.70
CA SER A 207 -21.48 -13.99 7.00
C SER A 207 -23.01 -14.08 6.85
N ASN A 208 -23.58 -13.32 5.91
CA ASN A 208 -25.04 -13.23 5.79
C ASN A 208 -25.67 -14.40 5.06
N THR A 209 -24.99 -14.99 4.08
CA THR A 209 -25.60 -15.98 3.19
C THR A 209 -24.92 -17.33 3.30
N ILE A 210 -23.62 -17.39 3.01
CA ILE A 210 -22.89 -18.65 2.88
C ILE A 210 -22.82 -19.39 4.22
N SER A 211 -22.44 -18.70 5.29
CA SER A 211 -22.25 -19.29 6.63
C SER A 211 -23.48 -20.10 7.07
N ARG A 212 -24.70 -19.55 6.92
CA ARG A 212 -25.95 -20.21 7.29
C ARG A 212 -26.21 -21.53 6.56
N LEU A 213 -25.78 -21.62 5.29
CA LEU A 213 -25.95 -22.83 4.47
C LEU A 213 -24.91 -23.91 4.78
N LEU A 214 -23.80 -23.55 5.44
CA LEU A 214 -22.72 -24.47 5.78
C LEU A 214 -22.79 -25.00 7.21
N LEU A 215 -23.39 -24.25 8.14
CA LEU A 215 -23.52 -24.64 9.56
C LEU A 215 -24.18 -26.02 9.80
N PRO A 216 -25.15 -26.50 9.00
CA PRO A 216 -25.75 -27.82 9.21
C PRO A 216 -24.81 -29.02 8.98
N VAL A 217 -23.60 -28.80 8.45
CA VAL A 217 -22.66 -29.86 8.08
C VAL A 217 -21.33 -29.63 8.78
N ASP A 218 -20.92 -30.59 9.62
CA ASP A 218 -19.68 -30.53 10.37
C ASP A 218 -18.47 -30.34 9.45
N GLY A 219 -17.60 -29.39 9.81
CA GLY A 219 -16.39 -29.07 9.05
C GLY A 219 -16.61 -28.23 7.78
N ALA A 220 -17.83 -28.07 7.27
CA ALA A 220 -18.08 -27.32 6.05
C ALA A 220 -17.81 -25.82 6.22
N HIS A 221 -18.32 -25.22 7.31
CA HIS A 221 -18.09 -23.82 7.63
C HIS A 221 -16.61 -23.47 7.85
N PRO A 222 -15.87 -24.11 8.79
CA PRO A 222 -14.48 -23.74 9.05
C PRO A 222 -13.59 -23.87 7.82
N SER A 223 -13.80 -24.90 7.00
CA SER A 223 -12.99 -25.08 5.80
C SER A 223 -13.33 -24.06 4.71
N ALA A 224 -14.57 -23.55 4.62
CA ALA A 224 -14.87 -22.38 3.77
C ALA A 224 -14.24 -21.07 4.31
N CYS A 225 -14.07 -20.93 5.64
CA CYS A 225 -13.32 -19.83 6.22
C CYS A 225 -11.83 -19.90 5.85
N GLU A 226 -11.23 -21.10 5.85
CA GLU A 226 -9.85 -21.32 5.41
C GLU A 226 -9.66 -20.97 3.93
N ASP A 227 -10.60 -21.38 3.07
CA ASP A 227 -10.60 -21.05 1.64
C ASP A 227 -10.64 -19.51 1.45
N MET A 228 -11.54 -18.82 2.16
CA MET A 228 -11.65 -17.36 2.10
C MET A 228 -10.39 -16.66 2.64
N GLY A 229 -9.84 -17.15 3.75
CA GLY A 229 -8.59 -16.63 4.32
C GLY A 229 -7.42 -16.77 3.35
N SER A 230 -7.32 -17.91 2.67
CA SER A 230 -6.28 -18.16 1.65
C SER A 230 -6.43 -17.21 0.47
N ALA A 231 -7.64 -17.02 -0.05
CA ALA A 231 -7.92 -16.11 -1.16
C ALA A 231 -7.62 -14.64 -0.80
N VAL A 232 -7.97 -14.21 0.41
CA VAL A 232 -7.67 -12.85 0.92
C VAL A 232 -6.16 -12.67 1.13
N SER A 233 -5.45 -13.68 1.65
CA SER A 233 -4.01 -13.61 1.88
C SER A 233 -3.20 -13.36 0.59
N VAL A 234 -3.64 -13.92 -0.55
CA VAL A 234 -3.04 -13.63 -1.87
C VAL A 234 -3.15 -12.14 -2.22
N VAL A 235 -4.33 -11.55 -2.01
CA VAL A 235 -4.58 -10.12 -2.26
C VAL A 235 -3.75 -9.25 -1.30
N GLU A 236 -3.68 -9.63 -0.03
CA GLU A 236 -2.88 -8.94 0.99
C GLU A 236 -1.39 -8.95 0.64
N ALA A 237 -0.86 -10.07 0.13
CA ALA A 237 0.54 -10.16 -0.30
C ALA A 237 0.86 -9.19 -1.46
N ALA A 238 -0.05 -9.06 -2.42
CA ALA A 238 0.08 -8.10 -3.53
C ALA A 238 0.00 -6.65 -3.03
N ALA A 239 -0.93 -6.34 -2.13
CA ALA A 239 -1.08 -5.03 -1.52
C ALA A 239 0.18 -4.65 -0.72
N HIS A 240 0.68 -5.56 0.12
CA HIS A 240 1.89 -5.37 0.92
C HIS A 240 3.11 -5.06 0.05
N LYS A 241 3.31 -5.81 -1.05
CA LYS A 241 4.41 -5.56 -1.99
C LYS A 241 4.34 -4.14 -2.57
N GLY A 242 3.16 -3.70 -3.01
CA GLY A 242 3.01 -2.35 -3.55
C GLY A 242 3.10 -1.24 -2.49
N LEU A 243 2.64 -1.48 -1.26
CA LEU A 243 2.82 -0.54 -0.14
C LEU A 243 4.30 -0.31 0.19
N LEU A 244 5.13 -1.35 0.19
CA LEU A 244 6.58 -1.20 0.35
C LEU A 244 7.18 -0.35 -0.78
N GLN A 245 6.74 -0.57 -2.01
CA GLN A 245 7.18 0.22 -3.17
C GLN A 245 6.70 1.68 -3.12
N CYS A 246 5.53 1.94 -2.54
CA CYS A 246 5.07 3.29 -2.23
C CYS A 246 6.03 4.01 -1.27
N ILE A 247 6.50 3.32 -0.22
CA ILE A 247 7.50 3.87 0.70
C ILE A 247 8.81 4.15 -0.04
N ASP A 248 9.28 3.24 -0.90
CA ASP A 248 10.49 3.47 -1.72
C ASP A 248 10.34 4.68 -2.64
N THR A 249 9.15 4.88 -3.21
CA THR A 249 8.84 6.02 -4.07
C THR A 249 8.92 7.33 -3.30
N VAL A 250 8.30 7.39 -2.11
CA VAL A 250 8.35 8.55 -1.22
C VAL A 250 9.78 8.83 -0.76
N MET A 251 10.50 7.80 -0.30
CA MET A 251 11.86 7.96 0.21
C MET A 251 12.86 8.40 -0.86
N SER A 252 12.70 7.92 -2.10
CA SER A 252 13.54 8.37 -3.21
C SER A 252 13.37 9.87 -3.50
N GLU A 253 12.16 10.39 -3.33
CA GLU A 253 11.90 11.82 -3.50
C GLU A 253 12.48 12.63 -2.32
N VAL A 254 12.37 12.11 -1.08
CA VAL A 254 13.05 12.70 0.08
C VAL A 254 14.56 12.76 -0.17
N GLU A 255 15.18 11.69 -0.65
CA GLU A 255 16.62 11.64 -0.95
C GLU A 255 17.03 12.62 -2.05
N ARG A 256 16.19 12.79 -3.09
CA ARG A 256 16.39 13.79 -4.14
C ARG A 256 16.36 15.20 -3.55
N LEU A 257 15.32 15.52 -2.78
CA LEU A 257 15.16 16.83 -2.14
C LEU A 257 16.32 17.15 -1.20
N LEU A 258 16.71 16.20 -0.34
CA LEU A 258 17.88 16.32 0.52
C LEU A 258 19.14 16.64 -0.32
N SER A 259 19.35 15.92 -1.41
CA SER A 259 20.54 16.09 -2.26
C SER A 259 20.56 17.39 -3.06
N SER A 260 19.40 17.89 -3.49
CA SER A 260 19.31 19.11 -4.30
C SER A 260 19.20 20.39 -3.48
N GLU A 261 18.63 20.33 -2.28
CA GLU A 261 18.27 21.51 -1.49
C GLU A 261 19.17 21.73 -0.28
N GLN A 262 19.76 20.68 0.30
CA GLN A 262 20.61 20.79 1.47
C GLN A 262 22.03 21.15 1.05
N LYS A 263 22.52 22.33 1.44
CA LYS A 263 23.84 22.84 1.09
C LYS A 263 24.80 22.68 2.26
N ALA A 264 26.09 22.49 1.97
CA ALA A 264 27.12 22.42 3.02
C ALA A 264 27.15 23.69 3.90
N THR A 265 26.87 24.85 3.29
CA THR A 265 26.76 26.14 3.98
C THR A 265 25.60 26.21 4.96
N ASP A 266 24.64 25.28 4.91
CA ASP A 266 23.55 25.26 5.88
C ASP A 266 24.02 24.88 7.27
N TYR A 267 25.02 24.00 7.35
CA TYR A 267 25.56 23.47 8.60
C TYR A 267 26.99 23.95 8.89
N ARG A 268 27.60 24.68 7.95
CA ARG A 268 28.90 25.31 8.12
C ARG A 268 28.89 26.67 7.45
N THR A 269 28.38 27.66 8.16
CA THR A 269 28.39 29.05 7.68
C THR A 269 29.82 29.57 7.68
N PRO A 270 30.27 30.23 6.60
CA PRO A 270 31.52 31.00 6.62
C PRO A 270 31.47 32.09 7.70
N ASP A 271 32.61 32.35 8.34
CA ASP A 271 32.74 33.30 9.46
C ASP A 271 32.74 34.75 8.93
N ASP A 272 31.58 35.18 8.44
CA ASP A 272 31.38 36.46 7.74
C ASP A 272 30.83 37.55 8.68
N GLY A 273 30.74 37.27 9.99
CA GLY A 273 30.11 38.16 10.99
C GLY A 273 28.58 38.24 10.91
N ALA A 274 27.93 37.42 10.08
CA ALA A 274 26.48 37.34 10.00
C ALA A 274 25.89 36.58 11.20
N ALA A 275 24.74 37.04 11.70
CA ALA A 275 24.02 36.37 12.78
C ALA A 275 23.60 34.94 12.37
N PRO A 276 23.64 33.95 13.27
CA PRO A 276 23.20 32.59 12.97
C PRO A 276 21.73 32.53 12.50
N ASP A 277 21.45 31.82 11.41
CA ASP A 277 20.07 31.57 10.96
C ASP A 277 19.44 30.44 11.78
N HIS A 278 18.40 30.77 12.54
CA HIS A 278 17.70 29.84 13.43
C HIS A 278 16.48 29.16 12.79
N ARG A 279 16.21 29.42 11.51
CA ARG A 279 15.10 28.79 10.79
C ARG A 279 15.48 27.38 10.32
N PRO A 280 14.48 26.49 10.14
CA PRO A 280 14.71 25.24 9.43
C PRO A 280 15.33 25.48 8.06
N THR A 281 16.12 24.53 7.59
CA THR A 281 16.74 24.59 6.28
C THR A 281 15.69 24.47 5.18
N ASN A 282 16.02 24.97 3.97
CA ASN A 282 15.08 24.89 2.85
C ASN A 282 14.73 23.43 2.50
N ALA A 283 15.70 22.52 2.61
CA ALA A 283 15.48 21.09 2.42
C ALA A 283 14.44 20.55 3.42
N CYS A 284 14.58 20.88 4.71
CA CYS A 284 13.63 20.48 5.74
C CYS A 284 12.21 20.94 5.42
N ILE A 285 12.03 22.24 5.12
CA ILE A 285 10.73 22.82 4.77
C ILE A 285 10.11 22.12 3.56
N ARG A 286 10.90 21.91 2.49
CA ARG A 286 10.39 21.26 1.26
C ARG A 286 10.02 19.81 1.49
N ILE A 287 10.79 19.06 2.30
CA ILE A 287 10.51 17.66 2.61
C ILE A 287 9.25 17.53 3.46
N VAL A 288 9.10 18.33 4.52
CA VAL A 288 7.89 18.30 5.36
C VAL A 288 6.65 18.67 4.54
N ALA A 289 6.74 19.68 3.66
CA ALA A 289 5.65 20.04 2.76
C ALA A 289 5.30 18.92 1.76
N TYR A 290 6.30 18.25 1.19
CA TYR A 290 6.11 17.09 0.31
C TYR A 290 5.44 15.92 1.04
N LEU A 291 5.99 15.52 2.20
CA LEU A 291 5.47 14.40 2.97
C LEU A 291 4.04 14.66 3.46
N SER A 292 3.74 15.88 3.90
CA SER A 292 2.38 16.27 4.32
C SER A 292 1.37 16.12 3.19
N ARG A 293 1.74 16.52 1.97
CA ARG A 293 0.87 16.42 0.79
C ARG A 293 0.68 14.98 0.33
N VAL A 294 1.75 14.19 0.25
CA VAL A 294 1.66 12.82 -0.29
C VAL A 294 0.95 11.87 0.68
N LEU A 295 1.15 12.04 1.99
CA LEU A 295 0.56 11.15 2.99
C LEU A 295 -0.92 11.42 3.29
N GLU A 296 -1.48 12.54 2.82
CA GLU A 296 -2.93 12.81 2.95
C GLU A 296 -3.77 11.66 2.35
N VAL A 297 -3.34 11.11 1.21
CA VAL A 297 -4.03 9.98 0.57
C VAL A 297 -3.81 8.68 1.35
N ALA A 298 -2.61 8.46 1.89
CA ALA A 298 -2.34 7.28 2.71
C ALA A 298 -3.18 7.28 3.99
N PHE A 299 -3.42 8.47 4.58
CA PHE A 299 -4.23 8.62 5.78
C PHE A 299 -5.71 8.30 5.59
N SER A 300 -6.23 8.43 4.37
CA SER A 300 -7.61 8.09 4.01
C SER A 300 -7.76 6.69 3.40
N ALA A 301 -6.70 6.13 2.81
CA ALA A 301 -6.73 4.80 2.21
C ALA A 301 -6.43 3.65 3.18
N LEU A 302 -5.61 3.89 4.21
CA LEU A 302 -5.21 2.89 5.19
C LEU A 302 -5.88 3.14 6.54
N GLU A 303 -6.27 2.06 7.21
CA GLU A 303 -6.92 2.11 8.52
C GLU A 303 -6.27 1.14 9.51
N GLY A 304 -6.53 1.35 10.80
CA GLY A 304 -6.12 0.44 11.89
C GLY A 304 -4.63 0.10 11.89
N LEU A 305 -4.34 -1.20 12.07
CA LEU A 305 -2.97 -1.72 12.16
C LEU A 305 -2.19 -1.60 10.84
N ASN A 306 -2.87 -1.58 9.70
CA ASN A 306 -2.22 -1.40 8.39
C ASN A 306 -1.67 0.02 8.25
N LYS A 307 -2.46 1.03 8.63
CA LYS A 307 -2.00 2.43 8.70
C LYS A 307 -0.82 2.58 9.64
N GLN A 308 -0.91 2.00 10.83
CA GLN A 308 0.15 2.08 11.84
C GLN A 308 1.45 1.42 11.36
N SER A 309 1.37 0.23 10.76
CA SER A 309 2.55 -0.48 10.24
C SER A 309 3.21 0.29 9.10
N PHE A 310 2.43 0.83 8.17
CA PHE A 310 2.92 1.64 7.05
C PHE A 310 3.66 2.89 7.52
N LEU A 311 3.07 3.65 8.45
CA LEU A 311 3.65 4.89 8.97
C LEU A 311 4.88 4.63 9.84
N THR A 312 4.87 3.54 10.62
CA THR A 312 6.04 3.13 11.40
C THR A 312 7.22 2.78 10.49
N GLU A 313 6.99 2.01 9.42
CA GLU A 313 8.05 1.68 8.45
C GLU A 313 8.56 2.93 7.71
N LEU A 314 7.66 3.82 7.27
CA LEU A 314 8.05 5.08 6.66
C LEU A 314 8.88 5.96 7.60
N GLY A 315 8.46 6.08 8.86
CA GLY A 315 9.20 6.82 9.90
C GLY A 315 10.59 6.24 10.15
N ASN A 316 10.71 4.91 10.17
CA ASN A 316 12.00 4.22 10.28
C ASN A 316 12.93 4.53 9.11
N ARG A 317 12.41 4.50 7.87
CA ARG A 317 13.19 4.83 6.67
C ARG A 317 13.56 6.29 6.60
N LEU A 318 12.66 7.19 6.99
CA LEU A 318 12.93 8.63 7.07
C LEU A 318 14.07 8.91 8.06
N HIS A 319 13.97 8.39 9.28
CA HIS A 319 15.00 8.52 10.30
C HIS A 319 16.37 8.03 9.79
N LYS A 320 16.41 6.82 9.19
CA LYS A 320 17.65 6.26 8.62
C LYS A 320 18.18 7.10 7.45
N GLY A 321 17.31 7.58 6.57
CA GLY A 321 17.66 8.41 5.42
C GLY A 321 18.29 9.73 5.85
N LEU A 322 17.69 10.41 6.84
CA LEU A 322 18.22 11.66 7.41
C LEU A 322 19.59 11.44 8.06
N LEU A 323 19.74 10.39 8.88
CA LEU A 323 21.03 10.03 9.48
C LEU A 323 22.13 9.80 8.45
N ASN A 324 21.81 9.07 7.38
CA ASN A 324 22.77 8.80 6.30
C ASN A 324 23.11 10.06 5.51
N HIS A 325 22.15 10.98 5.35
CA HIS A 325 22.37 12.25 4.67
C HIS A 325 23.26 13.19 5.48
N TRP A 326 22.96 13.40 6.76
CA TRP A 326 23.73 14.30 7.63
C TRP A 326 25.17 13.84 7.86
N GLN A 327 25.46 12.55 7.76
CA GLN A 327 26.83 12.02 7.80
C GLN A 327 27.75 12.53 6.68
N LYS A 328 27.19 13.17 5.64
CA LYS A 328 27.94 13.76 4.53
C LYS A 328 28.41 15.19 4.80
N PHE A 329 28.03 15.77 5.94
CA PHE A 329 28.28 17.17 6.27
C PHE A 329 29.32 17.32 7.37
N THR A 330 29.82 18.55 7.49
CA THR A 330 30.62 18.99 8.63
C THR A 330 29.86 20.12 9.32
N PHE A 331 29.85 20.13 10.65
CA PHE A 331 29.00 21.00 11.44
C PHE A 331 29.83 21.97 12.28
N SER A 332 29.51 23.26 12.19
CA SER A 332 29.90 24.26 13.19
C SER A 332 28.89 24.28 14.36
N PRO A 333 29.19 24.92 15.50
CA PRO A 333 28.22 25.08 16.58
C PRO A 333 26.90 25.73 16.16
N SER A 334 26.96 26.74 15.30
CA SER A 334 25.77 27.38 14.71
C SER A 334 25.03 26.42 13.76
N GLY A 335 25.74 25.63 12.97
CA GLY A 335 25.15 24.58 12.15
C GLY A 335 24.49 23.45 12.95
N GLY A 336 25.05 23.12 14.11
CA GLY A 336 24.47 22.19 15.07
C GLY A 336 23.12 22.66 15.60
N LEU A 337 23.00 23.95 15.93
CA LEU A 337 21.71 24.56 16.32
C LEU A 337 20.70 24.51 15.18
N ARG A 338 21.15 24.75 13.94
CA ARG A 338 20.27 24.68 12.76
C ARG A 338 19.80 23.26 12.46
N LEU A 339 20.68 22.27 12.57
CA LEU A 339 20.32 20.85 12.50
C LEU A 339 19.30 20.48 13.58
N LYS A 340 19.48 20.95 14.82
CA LYS A 340 18.53 20.72 15.91
C LYS A 340 17.14 21.29 15.60
N ARG A 341 17.07 22.42 14.89
CA ARG A 341 15.80 22.97 14.39
C ARG A 341 15.18 22.06 13.33
N ASP A 342 15.95 21.57 12.35
CA ASP A 342 15.46 20.61 11.35
C ASP A 342 14.91 19.33 12.00
N ILE A 343 15.64 18.77 12.98
CA ILE A 343 15.20 17.58 13.73
C ILE A 343 13.88 17.84 14.46
N THR A 344 13.73 19.03 15.04
CA THR A 344 12.50 19.42 15.74
C THR A 344 11.32 19.47 14.77
N GLU A 345 11.51 20.07 13.60
CA GLU A 345 10.49 20.19 12.56
C GLU A 345 10.09 18.80 12.02
N TYR A 346 11.06 17.93 11.72
CA TYR A 346 10.77 16.55 11.34
C TYR A 346 10.08 15.78 12.46
N GLY A 347 10.50 15.98 13.71
CA GLY A 347 9.90 15.39 14.90
C GLY A 347 8.43 15.79 15.06
N GLU A 348 8.12 17.07 14.90
CA GLU A 348 6.74 17.60 14.90
C GLU A 348 5.89 16.96 13.80
N PHE A 349 6.45 16.79 12.60
CA PHE A 349 5.75 16.12 11.51
C PHE A 349 5.46 14.63 11.82
N VAL A 350 6.47 13.85 12.24
CA VAL A 350 6.29 12.41 12.45
C VAL A 350 5.40 12.07 13.65
N ARG A 351 5.21 12.99 14.60
CA ARG A 351 4.22 12.81 15.68
C ARG A 351 2.80 12.56 15.14
N SER A 352 2.48 13.09 13.95
CA SER A 352 1.19 12.81 13.28
C SER A 352 1.01 11.33 12.91
N PHE A 353 2.07 10.52 12.98
CA PHE A 353 2.00 9.09 12.67
C PHE A 353 1.40 8.28 13.84
N ASN A 354 1.39 8.86 15.04
CA ASN A 354 1.01 8.21 16.29
C ASN A 354 1.82 6.91 16.54
N ALA A 355 3.13 6.95 16.27
CA ALA A 355 4.03 5.81 16.38
C ALA A 355 5.11 6.09 17.45
N PRO A 356 4.91 5.68 18.72
CA PRO A 356 5.79 6.05 19.83
C PRO A 356 7.26 5.69 19.63
N SER A 357 7.52 4.54 18.97
CA SER A 357 8.88 4.10 18.66
C SER A 357 9.61 5.00 17.65
N ILE A 358 8.88 5.78 16.85
CA ILE A 358 9.44 6.78 15.93
C ILE A 358 9.65 8.10 16.66
N ASP A 359 8.70 8.49 17.52
CA ASP A 359 8.83 9.69 18.35
C ASP A 359 10.09 9.64 19.21
N GLU A 360 10.32 8.51 19.90
CA GLU A 360 11.53 8.27 20.70
C GLU A 360 12.81 8.43 19.86
N LYS A 361 12.82 7.93 18.62
CA LYS A 361 13.99 8.08 17.72
C LYS A 361 14.29 9.53 17.40
N PHE A 362 13.29 10.35 17.12
CA PHE A 362 13.50 11.78 16.84
C PHE A 362 13.88 12.58 18.10
N GLU A 363 13.41 12.18 19.27
CA GLU A 363 13.87 12.74 20.55
C GLU A 363 15.36 12.42 20.79
N LEU A 364 15.76 11.16 20.57
CA LEU A 364 17.16 10.74 20.66
C LEU A 364 18.06 11.45 19.63
N LEU A 365 17.58 11.68 18.40
CA LEU A 365 18.27 12.53 17.42
C LEU A 365 18.48 13.96 17.95
N GLY A 366 17.48 14.52 18.62
CA GLY A 366 17.56 15.85 19.23
C GLY A 366 18.63 15.96 20.32
N ILE A 367 18.81 14.91 21.11
CA ILE A 367 19.90 14.80 22.09
C ILE A 367 21.24 14.69 21.36
N MET A 368 21.33 13.82 20.34
CA MET A 368 22.55 13.62 19.57
C MET A 368 23.01 14.89 18.84
N ALA A 369 22.10 15.76 18.39
CA ALA A 369 22.47 17.04 17.78
C ALA A 369 23.26 17.96 18.72
N ASN A 370 23.14 17.80 20.04
CA ASN A 370 23.93 18.57 21.01
C ASN A 370 25.44 18.27 20.90
N VAL A 371 25.84 17.15 20.29
CA VAL A 371 27.24 16.85 19.94
C VAL A 371 27.89 17.97 19.17
N PHE A 372 27.15 18.69 18.33
CA PHE A 372 27.71 19.77 17.52
C PHE A 372 27.74 21.11 18.25
N ILE A 373 26.99 21.25 19.35
CA ILE A 373 26.71 22.52 20.00
C ILE A 373 27.61 22.72 21.23
N VAL A 374 27.84 21.67 22.01
CA VAL A 374 28.59 21.76 23.27
C VAL A 374 30.09 21.95 23.05
N ALA A 375 30.79 22.49 24.04
CA ALA A 375 32.24 22.54 24.04
C ALA A 375 32.86 21.11 24.07
N PRO A 376 34.05 20.89 23.50
CA PRO A 376 34.69 19.58 23.46
C PRO A 376 34.80 18.88 24.83
N GLU A 377 35.00 19.64 25.90
CA GLU A 377 35.14 19.15 27.28
C GLU A 377 33.83 18.57 27.83
N SER A 378 32.68 19.05 27.32
CA SER A 378 31.34 18.62 27.75
C SER A 378 30.80 17.44 26.95
N LEU A 379 31.56 16.88 26.00
CA LEU A 379 31.09 15.77 25.17
C LEU A 379 30.90 14.47 25.96
N ALA A 380 31.70 14.24 27.01
CA ALA A 380 31.63 13.03 27.83
C ALA A 380 30.30 12.92 28.58
N SER A 381 29.91 14.02 29.24
CA SER A 381 28.73 14.07 30.11
C SER A 381 27.41 14.01 29.34
N LEU A 382 27.41 14.34 28.04
CA LEU A 382 26.22 14.30 27.19
C LEU A 382 25.59 12.90 27.10
N PHE A 383 26.37 11.84 27.32
CA PHE A 383 25.94 10.45 27.13
C PHE A 383 25.83 9.63 28.42
N GLU A 384 26.03 10.23 29.58
CA GLU A 384 25.93 9.54 30.87
C GLU A 384 24.50 9.04 31.13
N GLY A 385 23.48 9.80 30.74
CA GLY A 385 22.06 9.43 30.91
C GLY A 385 21.43 8.66 29.75
N THR A 386 22.16 8.43 28.65
CA THR A 386 21.61 7.78 27.44
C THR A 386 22.67 6.91 26.76
N PRO A 387 23.07 5.77 27.35
CA PRO A 387 24.15 4.94 26.83
C PRO A 387 23.82 4.30 25.46
N SER A 388 22.54 4.15 25.11
CA SER A 388 22.09 3.54 23.86
C SER A 388 22.56 4.28 22.60
N ILE A 389 22.70 5.61 22.66
CA ILE A 389 23.09 6.44 21.50
C ILE A 389 24.61 6.63 21.37
N ARG A 390 25.42 6.12 22.31
CA ARG A 390 26.86 6.37 22.37
C ARG A 390 27.59 5.97 21.09
N LYS A 391 27.23 4.83 20.47
CA LYS A 391 27.86 4.36 19.23
C LYS A 391 27.59 5.28 18.04
N ASP A 392 26.37 5.77 17.90
CA ASP A 392 25.99 6.67 16.82
C ASP A 392 26.55 8.08 17.05
N ALA A 393 26.56 8.53 18.30
CA ALA A 393 27.18 9.77 18.72
C ALA A 393 28.67 9.84 18.35
N LEU A 394 29.43 8.76 18.54
CA LEU A 394 30.85 8.72 18.15
C LEU A 394 31.08 8.97 16.66
N ARG A 395 30.15 8.55 15.79
CA ARG A 395 30.20 8.86 14.36
C ARG A 395 29.90 10.33 14.11
N PHE A 396 28.92 10.88 14.83
CA PHE A 396 28.55 12.29 14.71
C PHE A 396 29.63 13.24 15.25
N ILE A 397 30.35 12.89 16.32
CA ILE A 397 31.43 13.72 16.87
C ILE A 397 32.53 13.96 15.82
N GLN A 398 32.82 12.96 14.97
CA GLN A 398 33.81 13.07 13.89
C GLN A 398 33.43 14.09 12.82
N LEU A 399 32.16 14.50 12.75
CA LEU A 399 31.63 15.46 11.79
C LEU A 399 31.71 16.92 12.30
N ARG A 400 32.19 17.16 13.53
CA ARG A 400 32.42 18.53 14.01
C ARG A 400 33.54 19.20 13.21
N ASP A 401 33.40 20.50 12.94
CA ASP A 401 34.42 21.28 12.24
C ASP A 401 35.71 21.45 13.04
N ASP A 402 35.61 21.46 14.37
CA ASP A 402 36.71 21.55 15.33
C ASP A 402 37.31 20.19 15.73
N TYR A 403 36.83 19.07 15.16
CA TYR A 403 37.23 17.72 15.58
C TYR A 403 38.75 17.51 15.61
N LYS A 404 39.44 18.01 14.57
CA LYS A 404 40.90 17.92 14.45
C LYS A 404 41.63 18.97 15.29
N THR A 405 41.14 20.20 15.32
CA THR A 405 41.81 21.34 15.99
C THR A 405 41.73 21.20 17.51
N ALA A 406 40.60 20.73 18.04
CA ALA A 406 40.39 20.46 19.46
C ALA A 406 40.95 19.10 19.93
N LYS A 407 41.59 18.32 19.04
CA LYS A 407 42.17 16.99 19.34
C LYS A 407 41.17 16.03 20.02
N ILE A 408 39.91 16.08 19.61
CA ILE A 408 38.79 15.37 20.27
C ILE A 408 38.99 13.86 20.30
N ALA A 409 39.63 13.28 19.28
CA ALA A 409 39.97 11.85 19.26
C ALA A 409 40.78 11.39 20.50
N SER A 410 41.68 12.23 21.00
CA SER A 410 42.47 11.94 22.19
C SER A 410 41.62 11.98 23.46
N MET A 411 40.65 12.89 23.53
CA MET A 411 39.73 13.01 24.66
C MET A 411 38.77 11.82 24.71
N LEU A 412 38.23 11.41 23.55
CA LEU A 412 37.32 10.27 23.44
C LEU A 412 37.98 8.95 23.82
N ASN A 413 39.25 8.72 23.48
CA ASN A 413 39.97 7.52 23.91
C ASN A 413 40.13 7.44 25.44
N SER A 414 40.20 8.59 26.12
CA SER A 414 40.19 8.65 27.59
C SER A 414 38.80 8.35 28.15
N ILE A 415 37.74 8.78 27.46
CA ILE A 415 36.33 8.60 27.86
C ILE A 415 35.83 7.16 27.59
N MET A 416 36.40 6.45 26.61
CA MET A 416 36.02 5.07 26.25
C MET A 416 36.81 4.00 27.01
N ALA A 417 37.87 4.39 27.74
CA ALA A 417 38.68 3.49 28.55
C ALA A 417 38.12 3.29 29.97
N GLU A 418 37.16 4.12 30.38
CA GLU A 418 36.30 3.98 31.56
C GLU A 418 34.92 3.43 31.17
#